data_AF-A0AAV9PCA6-F1
#
_entry.id   AF-A0AAV9PCA6-F1
#
_cell.length_a   1.000
_cell.length_b   1.000
_cell.length_c   1.000
_cell.angle_alpha   90.00
_cell.angle_beta   90.00
_cell.angle_gamma   90.00
#
_symmetry.space_group_name_H-M   'P 1'
#
loop_
_entity.id
_entity.type
_entity.pdbx_description
1 polymer ?
#
loop_
_entity_poly.entity_id
_entity_poly.type
_entity_poly.pdbx_seq_one_letter_code
_entity_poly.pdbx_strand_id
1 'polypeptide(L)'
;MPAQVVLDGAPNGAPNGSSSGTLNGASNGTLNSPPSPEHTPSPGRPRHALIDTEGFQWGEVDDKFMRLAGHHDAARVLAANPAAAALVTPPAIQLPPLGPLAHFKGSFAGTGMNLIFRPTNSSTKIPSPFVPPTPAFPAVPNDSILEINLTEETLSFADPLGDVPNRGFNTQRDIHLNGVPYVQSVNDVTNTGTGRADAPPKGIHFEPGVWMHVPASTDPTGTATLNRMASIPHGTTINAQGVSPTTAIAGPPNFKLPQNQVDITPFKIGDPGNRLNDVFPSQKVESVHSARLPQDLTKFVEEGTITQDILDNPNVVLAKAIEGQKITETIVFKVTAGPQGVASTTTTPNPIGGGGPASIDFLNGDDKGDGPNADVPFMSATFWIETVEQQVTLPPFPPGRQGPVRVRPRTANARVPAPTFLVHPPAQHITTPRTVAVKSTQIQYSQTVLLNFATLSWPHVSVGTLVPSDDVTATIHL
;
A
#
# COMPACT_ATOMS: atom_id res chain seq x y z
N MET A 1 9.78 -54.86 -23.50
CA MET A 1 10.48 -55.05 -24.79
C MET A 1 10.15 -53.87 -25.68
N PRO A 2 11.11 -53.29 -26.43
CA PRO A 2 12.57 -53.31 -26.31
C PRO A 2 13.11 -51.84 -26.24
N ALA A 3 14.39 -51.46 -26.20
CA ALA A 3 15.68 -52.14 -26.26
C ALA A 3 16.74 -51.24 -25.59
N GLN A 4 17.72 -51.85 -24.92
CA GLN A 4 19.04 -51.27 -24.71
C GLN A 4 19.93 -51.55 -25.94
N VAL A 5 20.80 -50.59 -26.27
CA VAL A 5 22.09 -50.83 -26.95
C VAL A 5 23.14 -49.95 -26.26
N VAL A 6 24.35 -50.46 -26.20
CA VAL A 6 25.44 -50.25 -25.24
C VAL A 6 26.76 -50.18 -26.05
N LEU A 7 27.72 -49.35 -25.60
CA LEU A 7 29.19 -49.28 -25.93
C LEU A 7 29.59 -48.60 -27.26
N ASP A 8 30.75 -47.93 -27.42
CA ASP A 8 31.89 -47.56 -26.57
C ASP A 8 32.79 -46.59 -27.38
N GLY A 9 33.73 -45.89 -26.72
CA GLY A 9 35.03 -45.56 -27.34
C GLY A 9 35.54 -44.11 -27.24
N ALA A 10 36.30 -43.80 -26.18
CA ALA A 10 37.31 -42.73 -26.13
C ALA A 10 38.64 -43.20 -26.81
N PRO A 11 39.83 -42.52 -26.78
CA PRO A 11 40.22 -41.23 -26.16
C PRO A 11 41.27 -40.37 -26.95
N ASN A 12 41.78 -39.31 -26.27
CA ASN A 12 43.14 -38.70 -26.33
C ASN A 12 43.35 -37.35 -27.04
N GLY A 13 43.96 -36.40 -26.28
CA GLY A 13 44.92 -35.44 -26.83
C GLY A 13 44.90 -34.00 -26.27
N ALA A 14 45.44 -33.76 -25.08
CA ALA A 14 46.03 -32.46 -24.69
C ALA A 14 47.43 -32.29 -25.39
N PRO A 15 48.16 -31.14 -25.43
CA PRO A 15 48.34 -30.18 -24.31
C PRO A 15 48.61 -28.68 -24.64
N ASN A 16 48.57 -27.88 -23.56
CA ASN A 16 49.33 -26.66 -23.18
C ASN A 16 50.06 -25.78 -24.21
N GLY A 17 49.90 -24.45 -24.04
CA GLY A 17 50.83 -23.43 -24.49
C GLY A 17 50.70 -22.12 -23.70
N SER A 18 51.71 -21.83 -22.88
CA SER A 18 51.90 -20.65 -22.03
C SER A 18 52.62 -19.49 -22.74
N SER A 19 52.30 -18.23 -22.39
CA SER A 19 53.23 -17.07 -22.43
C SER A 19 52.60 -15.90 -21.67
N SER A 20 53.05 -15.54 -20.45
CA SER A 20 54.16 -14.61 -20.13
C SER A 20 54.05 -13.24 -20.79
N GLY A 21 53.91 -12.18 -19.98
CA GLY A 21 54.10 -10.79 -20.43
C GLY A 21 53.56 -9.74 -19.45
N THR A 22 54.34 -9.39 -18.43
CA THR A 22 54.23 -8.13 -17.69
C THR A 22 54.78 -6.98 -18.55
N LEU A 23 54.22 -5.75 -18.42
CA LEU A 23 54.97 -4.49 -18.18
C LEU A 23 54.07 -3.23 -18.18
N ASN A 24 54.50 -2.27 -17.36
CA ASN A 24 53.99 -0.93 -17.10
C ASN A 24 54.06 0.04 -18.30
N GLY A 25 53.31 1.17 -18.22
CA GLY A 25 53.81 2.46 -18.74
C GLY A 25 52.77 3.37 -19.42
N ALA A 26 52.68 4.62 -18.96
CA ALA A 26 51.83 5.71 -19.42
C ALA A 26 52.24 6.31 -20.79
N SER A 27 51.33 7.02 -21.48
CA SER A 27 51.57 8.35 -22.09
C SER A 27 50.36 8.91 -22.88
N ASN A 28 50.29 10.24 -22.89
CA ASN A 28 49.40 11.14 -23.63
C ASN A 28 49.43 10.97 -25.15
N GLY A 29 48.35 11.36 -25.84
CA GLY A 29 48.37 11.63 -27.28
C GLY A 29 47.05 12.20 -27.83
N THR A 30 47.05 13.51 -28.08
CA THR A 30 46.06 14.32 -28.79
C THR A 30 46.02 14.02 -30.30
N LEU A 31 44.86 14.23 -30.95
CA LEU A 31 44.74 14.25 -32.42
C LEU A 31 44.02 15.52 -32.89
N ASN A 32 44.78 16.37 -33.60
CA ASN A 32 44.34 17.55 -34.35
C ASN A 32 43.90 17.17 -35.77
N SER A 33 42.92 17.89 -36.31
CA SER A 33 42.55 17.90 -37.74
C SER A 33 43.00 19.22 -38.41
N PRO A 34 43.29 19.25 -39.73
CA PRO A 34 43.93 20.38 -40.40
C PRO A 34 42.94 21.42 -40.98
N PRO A 35 43.40 22.65 -41.34
CA PRO A 35 42.56 23.80 -41.67
C PRO A 35 42.56 24.18 -43.17
N SER A 36 41.56 24.96 -43.60
CA SER A 36 41.60 25.95 -44.71
C SER A 36 40.23 26.62 -44.91
N PRO A 37 40.11 27.79 -45.57
CA PRO A 37 40.81 29.06 -45.31
C PRO A 37 39.84 30.27 -45.20
N GLU A 38 40.31 31.38 -44.63
CA GLU A 38 39.56 32.65 -44.51
C GLU A 38 39.46 33.42 -45.85
N HIS A 39 38.30 34.05 -46.09
CA HIS A 39 38.17 35.21 -46.97
C HIS A 39 37.29 36.29 -46.32
N THR A 40 37.81 37.52 -46.34
CA THR A 40 37.35 38.74 -45.68
C THR A 40 36.11 39.37 -46.32
N PRO A 41 35.35 40.23 -45.60
CA PRO A 41 34.01 40.68 -46.00
C PRO A 41 34.03 41.96 -46.85
N SER A 42 33.01 42.15 -47.70
CA SER A 42 32.69 43.45 -48.31
C SER A 42 31.18 43.75 -48.20
N PRO A 43 30.78 45.01 -47.98
CA PRO A 43 29.46 45.38 -47.48
C PRO A 43 28.49 45.72 -48.62
N GLY A 44 27.25 45.22 -48.57
CA GLY A 44 26.26 45.65 -49.57
C GLY A 44 24.90 44.96 -49.51
N ARG A 45 23.93 45.68 -48.94
CA ARG A 45 22.45 45.55 -49.05
C ARG A 45 21.75 44.47 -48.19
N PRO A 46 20.67 44.83 -47.47
CA PRO A 46 19.91 43.91 -46.64
C PRO A 46 18.83 43.23 -47.48
N ARG A 47 18.81 41.89 -47.55
CA ARG A 47 17.58 41.12 -47.84
C ARG A 47 17.60 39.79 -47.10
N HIS A 48 16.70 39.71 -46.13
CA HIS A 48 16.01 38.54 -45.58
C HIS A 48 16.75 37.20 -45.62
N ALA A 49 17.32 36.84 -44.47
CA ALA A 49 17.32 35.46 -44.02
C ALA A 49 16.57 35.44 -42.68
N LEU A 50 15.40 34.78 -42.69
CA LEU A 50 14.69 34.38 -41.48
C LEU A 50 15.60 33.43 -40.70
N ILE A 51 16.24 33.92 -39.65
CA ILE A 51 16.72 33.08 -38.56
C ILE A 51 15.79 33.41 -37.41
N ASP A 52 14.74 32.61 -37.28
CA ASP A 52 13.92 32.56 -36.08
C ASP A 52 14.78 31.92 -34.98
N THR A 53 15.36 32.77 -34.12
CA THR A 53 16.12 32.37 -32.94
C THR A 53 15.23 32.18 -31.71
N GLU A 54 13.91 32.06 -31.86
CA GLU A 54 13.04 31.73 -30.72
C GLU A 54 13.04 30.22 -30.47
N GLY A 55 14.19 29.73 -29.97
CA GLY A 55 14.23 28.45 -29.26
C GLY A 55 13.21 28.47 -28.11
N PHE A 56 12.65 27.30 -27.81
CA PHE A 56 11.71 27.06 -26.72
C PHE A 56 12.06 27.89 -25.46
N GLN A 57 11.24 28.89 -25.13
CA GLN A 57 11.45 29.73 -23.95
C GLN A 57 10.62 29.20 -22.78
N TRP A 58 11.31 28.76 -21.72
CA TRP A 58 10.66 28.60 -20.42
C TRP A 58 10.30 29.99 -19.91
N GLY A 59 9.01 30.27 -19.72
CA GLY A 59 8.62 31.41 -18.90
C GLY A 59 9.17 31.21 -17.48
N GLU A 60 9.65 32.29 -16.83
CA GLU A 60 9.88 32.23 -15.39
C GLU A 60 8.60 31.76 -14.70
N VAL A 61 8.73 30.86 -13.73
CA VAL A 61 7.61 30.45 -12.88
C VAL A 61 7.25 31.67 -12.03
N ASP A 62 6.31 32.47 -12.53
CA ASP A 62 5.94 33.71 -11.86
C ASP A 62 5.17 33.44 -10.55
N ASP A 63 5.13 34.45 -9.68
CA ASP A 63 4.38 34.38 -8.42
C ASP A 63 2.89 34.08 -8.62
N LYS A 64 2.36 34.25 -9.84
CA LYS A 64 0.98 33.91 -10.20
C LYS A 64 0.84 32.39 -10.34
N PHE A 65 1.78 31.70 -10.97
CA PHE A 65 1.82 30.25 -11.05
C PHE A 65 1.91 29.61 -9.64
N MET A 66 2.71 30.21 -8.75
CA MET A 66 2.82 29.78 -7.34
C MET A 66 1.53 30.03 -6.52
N ARG A 67 0.72 31.04 -6.88
CA ARG A 67 -0.59 31.29 -6.25
C ARG A 67 -1.71 30.42 -6.83
N LEU A 68 -1.61 29.98 -8.09
CA LEU A 68 -2.54 29.03 -8.69
C LEU A 68 -2.37 27.60 -8.12
N ALA A 69 -1.19 27.25 -7.61
CA ALA A 69 -0.97 26.01 -6.86
C ALA A 69 -1.65 26.02 -5.46
N GLY A 70 -2.23 27.15 -5.04
CA GLY A 70 -2.99 27.31 -3.80
C GLY A 70 -4.33 28.00 -4.04
N HIS A 71 -5.26 27.37 -4.76
CA HIS A 71 -6.54 27.99 -5.06
C HIS A 71 -7.56 27.92 -3.93
N HIS A 72 -7.49 28.93 -3.05
CA HIS A 72 -8.64 29.42 -2.26
C HIS A 72 -9.34 30.65 -2.88
N ASP A 73 -8.88 31.18 -4.01
CA ASP A 73 -9.30 32.53 -4.48
C ASP A 73 -10.30 32.58 -5.65
N ALA A 74 -10.84 31.45 -6.13
CA ALA A 74 -11.94 31.48 -7.11
C ALA A 74 -13.22 32.14 -6.54
N ALA A 75 -13.40 32.11 -5.22
CA ALA A 75 -14.57 32.67 -4.54
C ALA A 75 -14.61 34.20 -4.53
N ARG A 76 -13.46 34.88 -4.64
CA ARG A 76 -13.38 36.35 -4.54
C ARG A 76 -13.80 37.09 -5.81
N VAL A 77 -13.62 36.48 -6.98
CA VAL A 77 -13.99 37.11 -8.26
C VAL A 77 -15.51 37.05 -8.51
N LEU A 78 -16.19 36.02 -8.01
CA LEU A 78 -17.65 35.86 -8.14
C LEU A 78 -18.47 36.77 -7.21
N ALA A 79 -17.85 37.35 -6.17
CA ALA A 79 -18.52 38.20 -5.18
C ALA A 79 -18.78 39.65 -5.65
N ALA A 80 -18.22 40.07 -6.79
CA ALA A 80 -18.25 41.47 -7.23
C ALA A 80 -19.46 41.86 -8.10
N ASN A 81 -20.28 40.91 -8.57
CA ASN A 81 -21.46 41.23 -9.38
C ASN A 81 -22.54 40.11 -9.35
N PRO A 82 -23.54 40.19 -8.44
CA PRO A 82 -24.55 39.14 -8.28
C PRO A 82 -25.42 38.91 -9.52
N ALA A 83 -25.54 39.91 -10.41
CA ALA A 83 -26.31 39.80 -11.65
C ALA A 83 -25.54 39.10 -12.79
N ALA A 84 -24.20 39.09 -12.75
CA ALA A 84 -23.36 38.39 -13.73
C ALA A 84 -23.19 36.89 -13.41
N ALA A 85 -23.30 36.51 -12.13
CA ALA A 85 -23.17 35.12 -11.68
C ALA A 85 -24.32 34.20 -12.15
N ALA A 86 -25.48 34.76 -12.49
CA ALA A 86 -26.67 34.00 -12.92
C ALA A 86 -26.75 33.76 -14.44
N LEU A 87 -25.93 34.45 -15.25
CA LEU A 87 -25.99 34.39 -16.73
C LEU A 87 -24.82 33.63 -17.37
N VAL A 88 -23.79 33.28 -16.58
CA VAL A 88 -22.69 32.43 -16.99
C VAL A 88 -22.39 31.49 -15.84
N THR A 89 -23.32 30.59 -15.53
CA THR A 89 -22.94 29.35 -14.85
C THR A 89 -22.55 28.40 -15.98
N PRO A 90 -21.25 28.18 -16.26
CA PRO A 90 -20.88 27.06 -17.10
C PRO A 90 -21.58 25.82 -16.54
N PRO A 91 -22.05 24.88 -17.38
CA PRO A 91 -22.50 23.60 -16.85
C PRO A 91 -21.41 23.09 -15.91
N ALA A 92 -21.78 22.80 -14.66
CA ALA A 92 -20.84 22.32 -13.68
C ALA A 92 -20.10 21.14 -14.32
N ILE A 93 -18.77 21.22 -14.43
CA ILE A 93 -17.97 20.13 -14.98
C ILE A 93 -18.26 18.92 -14.09
N GLN A 94 -18.99 17.95 -14.62
CA GLN A 94 -19.27 16.72 -13.92
C GLN A 94 -17.99 15.90 -13.93
N LEU A 95 -17.24 15.94 -12.83
CA LEU A 95 -16.03 15.15 -12.68
C LEU A 95 -16.36 13.65 -12.73
N PRO A 96 -15.44 12.82 -13.25
CA PRO A 96 -15.62 11.38 -13.20
C PRO A 96 -15.80 10.90 -11.75
N PRO A 97 -16.68 9.93 -11.50
CA PRO A 97 -16.98 9.47 -10.15
C PRO A 97 -15.75 8.77 -9.53
N LEU A 98 -15.55 8.97 -8.23
CA LEU A 98 -14.56 8.24 -7.43
C LEU A 98 -15.05 6.85 -7.00
N GLY A 99 -16.34 6.57 -7.14
CA GLY A 99 -16.95 5.36 -6.61
C GLY A 99 -16.65 5.23 -5.10
N PRO A 100 -16.23 4.06 -4.62
CA PRO A 100 -15.84 3.83 -3.22
C PRO A 100 -14.71 4.72 -2.72
N LEU A 101 -13.84 5.22 -3.61
CA LEU A 101 -12.72 6.08 -3.22
C LEU A 101 -13.16 7.45 -2.73
N ALA A 102 -14.44 7.81 -2.88
CA ALA A 102 -14.99 9.05 -2.30
C ALA A 102 -14.88 9.08 -0.76
N HIS A 103 -14.71 7.92 -0.12
CA HIS A 103 -14.49 7.80 1.33
C HIS A 103 -13.02 7.96 1.74
N PHE A 104 -12.09 7.94 0.79
CA PHE A 104 -10.66 8.15 1.02
C PHE A 104 -10.37 9.65 1.05
N LYS A 105 -10.67 10.30 2.18
CA LYS A 105 -10.51 11.75 2.35
C LYS A 105 -9.97 12.08 3.73
N GLY A 106 -9.00 13.00 3.77
CA GLY A 106 -8.38 13.45 5.02
C GLY A 106 -7.40 12.43 5.57
N SER A 107 -7.08 12.55 6.86
CA SER A 107 -6.12 11.66 7.52
C SER A 107 -6.80 10.66 8.44
N PHE A 108 -6.30 9.44 8.39
CA PHE A 108 -6.67 8.34 9.25
C PHE A 108 -5.45 7.89 10.07
N ALA A 109 -5.71 7.42 11.28
CA ALA A 109 -4.71 6.81 12.12
C ALA A 109 -5.29 5.60 12.84
N GLY A 110 -4.44 4.64 13.18
CA GLY A 110 -4.87 3.55 14.02
C GLY A 110 -3.80 2.53 14.30
N THR A 111 -4.24 1.32 14.62
CA THR A 111 -3.37 0.24 15.09
C THR A 111 -3.61 -1.04 14.31
N GLY A 112 -2.61 -1.90 14.34
CA GLY A 112 -2.60 -3.11 13.53
C GLY A 112 -1.52 -4.09 13.93
N MET A 113 -1.23 -4.99 12.99
CA MET A 113 -0.15 -5.97 13.12
C MET A 113 0.51 -6.17 11.77
N ASN A 114 1.82 -6.39 11.80
CA ASN A 114 2.63 -6.77 10.68
C ASN A 114 3.34 -8.10 10.99
N LEU A 115 3.31 -9.03 10.04
CA LEU A 115 3.97 -10.33 10.14
C LEU A 115 4.75 -10.60 8.86
N ILE A 116 6.07 -10.77 8.97
CA ILE A 116 6.96 -10.95 7.81
C ILE A 116 7.98 -12.06 8.06
N PHE A 117 8.13 -12.96 7.08
CA PHE A 117 9.30 -13.81 7.02
C PHE A 117 10.40 -13.09 6.25
N ARG A 118 11.54 -12.85 6.90
CA ARG A 118 12.69 -12.18 6.31
C ARG A 118 13.77 -13.21 5.98
N PRO A 119 14.45 -13.12 4.83
CA PRO A 119 15.63 -13.92 4.55
C PRO A 119 16.69 -13.73 5.63
N THR A 120 17.39 -14.81 5.97
CA THR A 120 18.51 -14.82 6.91
C THR A 120 19.67 -15.61 6.33
N ASN A 121 20.86 -15.32 6.84
CA ASN A 121 22.08 -16.05 6.50
C ASN A 121 22.94 -16.23 7.76
N SER A 122 24.09 -16.90 7.62
CA SER A 122 25.02 -17.16 8.74
C SER A 122 25.56 -15.91 9.45
N SER A 123 25.46 -14.73 8.82
CA SER A 123 25.84 -13.44 9.43
C SER A 123 24.68 -12.74 10.16
N THR A 124 23.44 -13.22 9.98
CA THR A 124 22.26 -12.65 10.63
C THR A 124 22.23 -13.07 12.10
N LYS A 125 22.44 -12.11 13.00
CA LYS A 125 22.40 -12.37 14.45
C LYS A 125 20.94 -12.44 14.91
N ILE A 126 20.45 -13.64 15.20
CA ILE A 126 19.22 -13.83 15.97
C ILE A 126 19.55 -13.66 17.46
N PRO A 127 18.75 -12.90 18.24
CA PRO A 127 18.94 -12.84 19.69
C PRO A 127 18.99 -14.25 20.31
N SER A 128 19.94 -14.47 21.21
CA SER A 128 20.09 -15.74 21.94
C SER A 128 19.18 -15.73 23.18
N PRO A 129 18.53 -16.85 23.56
CA PRO A 129 18.71 -18.20 23.03
C PRO A 129 17.83 -18.53 21.80
N PHE A 130 18.45 -19.13 20.78
CA PHE A 130 17.80 -19.69 19.60
C PHE A 130 17.87 -21.22 19.64
N VAL A 131 16.73 -21.90 19.56
CA VAL A 131 16.60 -23.34 19.37
C VAL A 131 16.22 -23.56 17.89
N PRO A 132 17.12 -24.13 17.07
CA PRO A 132 16.80 -24.49 15.70
C PRO A 132 15.69 -25.56 15.66
N PRO A 133 14.91 -25.65 14.56
CA PRO A 133 13.88 -26.68 14.41
C PRO A 133 14.46 -28.09 14.59
N THR A 134 13.75 -28.97 15.33
CA THR A 134 14.10 -30.38 15.50
C THR A 134 13.02 -31.33 14.93
N PRO A 135 13.39 -32.39 14.18
CA PRO A 135 14.76 -32.73 13.76
C PRO A 135 15.35 -31.62 12.89
N ALA A 136 16.69 -31.53 12.84
CA ALA A 136 17.35 -30.70 11.83
C ALA A 136 16.81 -31.17 10.48
N PHE A 137 15.86 -30.42 9.93
CA PHE A 137 15.05 -30.88 8.80
C PHE A 137 15.94 -30.77 7.56
N PRO A 138 16.29 -31.89 6.90
CA PRO A 138 17.28 -31.85 5.83
C PRO A 138 16.71 -31.37 4.48
N ALA A 139 15.61 -30.60 4.46
CA ALA A 139 14.98 -30.15 3.21
C ALA A 139 14.38 -28.74 3.21
N VAL A 140 14.21 -28.09 4.38
CA VAL A 140 13.78 -26.68 4.46
C VAL A 140 14.95 -25.88 5.00
N PRO A 141 15.49 -24.89 4.27
CA PRO A 141 16.66 -24.19 4.77
C PRO A 141 16.29 -23.32 5.97
N ASN A 142 17.19 -23.23 6.96
CA ASN A 142 17.05 -22.34 8.12
C ASN A 142 17.47 -20.92 7.73
N ASP A 143 16.74 -20.33 6.80
CA ASP A 143 17.10 -19.09 6.12
C ASP A 143 15.98 -18.05 6.19
N SER A 144 15.06 -18.19 7.15
CA SER A 144 14.08 -17.16 7.44
C SER A 144 13.94 -16.88 8.94
N ILE A 145 13.55 -15.64 9.24
CA ILE A 145 13.10 -15.22 10.57
C ILE A 145 11.71 -14.62 10.46
N LEU A 146 10.79 -15.07 11.31
CA LEU A 146 9.47 -14.48 11.43
C LEU A 146 9.54 -13.24 12.32
N GLU A 147 9.33 -12.06 11.76
CA GLU A 147 9.20 -10.84 12.54
C GLU A 147 7.72 -10.46 12.66
N ILE A 148 7.30 -10.19 13.89
CA ILE A 148 5.95 -9.79 14.24
C ILE A 148 6.04 -8.43 14.92
N ASN A 149 5.38 -7.44 14.34
CA ASN A 149 5.30 -6.10 14.89
C ASN A 149 3.84 -5.78 15.22
N LEU A 150 3.57 -5.38 16.45
CA LEU A 150 2.39 -4.57 16.77
C LEU A 150 2.63 -3.18 16.19
N THR A 151 1.65 -2.65 15.47
CA THR A 151 1.84 -1.42 14.70
C THR A 151 0.88 -0.32 15.10
N GLU A 152 1.36 0.90 14.96
CA GLU A 152 0.53 2.09 14.77
C GLU A 152 0.83 2.67 13.38
N GLU A 153 -0.16 3.31 12.77
CA GLU A 153 0.01 3.86 11.43
C GLU A 153 -0.84 5.09 11.17
N THR A 154 -0.42 5.83 10.14
CA THR A 154 -1.16 6.93 9.53
C THR A 154 -1.39 6.64 8.04
N LEU A 155 -2.56 7.04 7.55
CA LEU A 155 -2.95 6.97 6.14
C LEU A 155 -3.64 8.28 5.78
N SER A 156 -2.96 9.11 5.00
CA SER A 156 -3.42 10.44 4.62
C SER A 156 -3.75 10.50 3.14
N PHE A 157 -4.94 10.99 2.83
CA PHE A 157 -5.45 11.17 1.48
C PHE A 157 -5.46 12.66 1.10
N ALA A 158 -4.88 12.97 -0.06
CA ALA A 158 -4.92 14.31 -0.63
C ALA A 158 -6.25 14.56 -1.36
N ASP A 159 -6.43 15.77 -1.88
CA ASP A 159 -7.59 16.09 -2.71
C ASP A 159 -7.63 15.20 -3.97
N PRO A 160 -8.83 14.85 -4.46
CA PRO A 160 -8.97 14.07 -5.68
C PRO A 160 -8.29 14.75 -6.88
N LEU A 161 -7.73 13.93 -7.77
CA LEU A 161 -7.09 14.39 -9.01
C LEU A 161 -8.08 15.08 -9.96
N GLY A 162 -9.37 14.77 -9.86
CA GLY A 162 -10.41 15.34 -10.71
C GLY A 162 -10.53 14.60 -12.03
N ASP A 163 -10.34 15.30 -13.14
CA ASP A 163 -10.49 14.74 -14.48
C ASP A 163 -9.13 14.30 -15.06
N VAL A 164 -8.90 12.98 -15.09
CA VAL A 164 -7.69 12.38 -15.67
C VAL A 164 -8.05 11.69 -17.00
N PRO A 165 -7.80 12.34 -18.15
CA PRO A 165 -8.17 11.79 -19.44
C PRO A 165 -7.26 10.62 -19.85
N ASN A 166 -7.84 9.60 -20.46
CA ASN A 166 -7.10 8.52 -21.14
C ASN A 166 -7.73 8.20 -22.48
N ARG A 167 -6.89 7.91 -23.47
CA ARG A 167 -7.30 7.78 -24.88
C ARG A 167 -7.89 6.40 -25.16
N GLY A 168 -9.04 6.39 -25.80
CA GLY A 168 -9.58 5.17 -26.40
C GLY A 168 -8.89 4.84 -27.72
N PHE A 169 -8.99 3.59 -28.15
CA PHE A 169 -8.54 3.12 -29.46
C PHE A 169 -9.67 2.40 -30.20
N ASN A 170 -9.69 2.51 -31.53
CA ASN A 170 -10.75 1.99 -32.39
C ASN A 170 -12.16 2.43 -31.94
N THR A 171 -12.99 1.48 -31.51
CA THR A 171 -14.37 1.71 -31.09
C THR A 171 -14.50 2.14 -29.64
N GLN A 172 -13.44 2.01 -28.84
CA GLN A 172 -13.39 2.55 -27.49
C GLN A 172 -13.29 4.07 -27.55
N ARG A 173 -14.23 4.74 -26.90
CA ARG A 173 -14.14 6.19 -26.68
C ARG A 173 -13.08 6.51 -25.62
N ASP A 174 -12.61 7.74 -25.63
CA ASP A 174 -11.84 8.29 -24.52
C ASP A 174 -12.60 8.09 -23.21
N ILE A 175 -11.85 7.79 -22.17
CA ILE A 175 -12.36 7.62 -20.82
C ILE A 175 -11.70 8.65 -19.91
N HIS A 176 -12.40 8.97 -18.84
CA HIS A 176 -11.95 9.94 -17.86
C HIS A 176 -11.94 9.25 -16.50
N LEU A 177 -10.76 9.18 -15.91
CA LEU A 177 -10.52 8.56 -14.61
C LEU A 177 -10.57 9.65 -13.54
N ASN A 178 -10.72 9.23 -12.29
CA ASN A 178 -10.49 10.08 -11.12
C ASN A 178 -9.77 9.25 -10.06
N GLY A 179 -9.11 9.91 -9.12
CA GLY A 179 -8.31 9.20 -8.14
C GLY A 179 -7.94 10.07 -6.95
N VAL A 180 -7.37 9.43 -5.93
CA VAL A 180 -6.99 10.05 -4.66
C VAL A 180 -5.54 9.67 -4.37
N PRO A 181 -4.60 10.63 -4.37
CA PRO A 181 -3.25 10.41 -3.88
C PRO A 181 -3.25 10.12 -2.38
N TYR A 182 -2.32 9.29 -1.90
CA TYR A 182 -2.19 8.99 -0.48
C TYR A 182 -0.73 8.80 -0.05
N VAL A 183 -0.52 8.91 1.26
CA VAL A 183 0.72 8.52 1.94
C VAL A 183 0.36 7.65 3.15
N GLN A 184 1.01 6.51 3.28
CA GLN A 184 0.95 5.63 4.44
C GLN A 184 2.30 5.66 5.18
N SER A 185 2.27 5.70 6.51
CA SER A 185 3.45 5.52 7.37
C SER A 185 3.11 4.57 8.50
N VAL A 186 3.95 3.56 8.74
CA VAL A 186 3.75 2.53 9.76
C VAL A 186 4.94 2.48 10.70
N ASN A 187 4.66 2.48 12.01
CA ASN A 187 5.64 2.33 13.07
C ASN A 187 5.46 0.97 13.77
N ASP A 188 6.57 0.34 14.13
CA ASP A 188 6.62 -0.70 15.14
C ASP A 188 6.56 -0.08 16.54
N VAL A 189 5.64 -0.58 17.37
CA VAL A 189 5.43 -0.20 18.77
C VAL A 189 5.45 -1.44 19.70
N THR A 190 6.04 -2.54 19.24
CA THR A 190 6.12 -3.81 19.97
C THR A 190 7.01 -3.69 21.20
N ASN A 191 6.43 -3.86 22.39
CA ASN A 191 7.18 -3.85 23.63
C ASN A 191 7.31 -5.26 24.22
N THR A 192 8.50 -5.83 24.09
CA THR A 192 8.82 -7.16 24.65
C THR A 192 8.84 -7.18 26.19
N GLY A 193 9.01 -6.02 26.83
CA GLY A 193 8.99 -5.89 28.29
C GLY A 193 7.58 -6.02 28.87
N THR A 194 6.54 -5.54 28.17
CA THR A 194 5.16 -5.51 28.65
C THR A 194 4.24 -6.49 27.91
N GLY A 195 4.61 -6.95 26.71
CA GLY A 195 3.72 -7.68 25.82
C GLY A 195 2.68 -6.79 25.13
N ARG A 196 2.85 -5.46 25.14
CA ARG A 196 1.88 -4.48 24.62
C ARG A 196 2.43 -3.68 23.44
N ALA A 197 1.54 -2.94 22.79
CA ALA A 197 1.84 -1.96 21.75
C ALA A 197 2.18 -0.59 22.36
N ASP A 198 3.17 -0.53 23.25
CA ASP A 198 3.55 0.67 24.01
C ASP A 198 5.05 0.97 24.01
N ALA A 199 5.80 0.41 23.06
CA ALA A 199 7.18 0.83 22.83
C ALA A 199 7.25 2.19 22.12
N PRO A 200 8.36 2.95 22.26
CA PRO A 200 8.59 4.13 21.44
C PRO A 200 8.49 3.80 19.94
N PRO A 201 7.72 4.58 19.16
CA PRO A 201 7.50 4.28 17.74
C PRO A 201 8.79 4.23 16.93
N LYS A 202 8.93 3.20 16.10
CA LYS A 202 10.04 3.04 15.14
C LYS A 202 9.50 2.83 13.74
N GLY A 203 9.78 3.74 12.82
CA GLY A 203 9.34 3.61 11.42
C GLY A 203 9.85 2.32 10.78
N ILE A 204 8.91 1.53 10.23
CA ILE A 204 9.20 0.28 9.52
C ILE A 204 8.71 0.28 8.07
N HIS A 205 7.73 1.14 7.75
CA HIS A 205 7.16 1.23 6.42
C HIS A 205 6.74 2.67 6.08
N PHE A 206 6.91 3.03 4.82
CA PHE A 206 6.45 4.28 4.24
C PHE A 206 6.02 4.00 2.81
N GLU A 207 4.89 4.55 2.38
CA GLU A 207 4.39 4.30 1.03
C GLU A 207 3.58 5.50 0.53
N PRO A 208 4.10 6.27 -0.44
CA PRO A 208 3.28 7.14 -1.28
C PRO A 208 2.63 6.34 -2.40
N GLY A 209 1.41 6.72 -2.75
CA GLY A 209 0.71 6.12 -3.87
C GLY A 209 -0.49 6.93 -4.33
N VAL A 210 -1.25 6.33 -5.24
CA VAL A 210 -2.51 6.86 -5.75
C VAL A 210 -3.51 5.72 -5.95
N TRP A 211 -4.73 5.96 -5.51
CA TRP A 211 -5.89 5.16 -5.87
C TRP A 211 -6.56 5.77 -7.09
N MET A 212 -6.90 4.97 -8.09
CA MET A 212 -7.65 5.40 -9.27
C MET A 212 -8.94 4.61 -9.38
N HIS A 213 -10.04 5.28 -9.67
CA HIS A 213 -11.27 4.68 -10.16
C HIS A 213 -11.30 4.78 -11.69
N VAL A 214 -11.28 3.62 -12.34
CA VAL A 214 -11.36 3.51 -13.80
C VAL A 214 -12.80 3.19 -14.17
N PRO A 215 -13.46 3.98 -15.04
CA PRO A 215 -14.83 3.69 -15.47
C PRO A 215 -14.86 2.41 -16.32
N ALA A 216 -16.06 1.85 -16.48
CA ALA A 216 -16.29 0.72 -17.37
C ALA A 216 -15.84 1.04 -18.81
N SER A 217 -15.30 0.03 -19.50
CA SER A 217 -14.86 0.11 -20.89
C SER A 217 -15.74 -0.75 -21.79
N THR A 218 -15.84 -0.36 -23.06
CA THR A 218 -16.56 -1.11 -24.10
C THR A 218 -15.64 -1.99 -24.92
N ASP A 219 -14.36 -1.61 -25.09
CA ASP A 219 -13.36 -2.35 -25.84
C ASP A 219 -11.94 -2.11 -25.25
N PRO A 220 -11.35 -3.10 -24.55
CA PRO A 220 -11.98 -4.36 -24.16
C PRO A 220 -13.21 -4.12 -23.26
N THR A 221 -14.25 -4.95 -23.37
CA THR A 221 -15.43 -4.81 -22.50
C THR A 221 -15.07 -5.15 -21.06
N GLY A 222 -15.34 -4.24 -20.13
CA GLY A 222 -15.00 -4.40 -18.72
C GLY A 222 -15.87 -3.56 -17.79
N THR A 223 -16.03 -4.00 -16.55
CA THR A 223 -16.68 -3.23 -15.49
C THR A 223 -15.74 -2.13 -14.98
N ALA A 224 -16.26 -1.19 -14.19
CA ALA A 224 -15.41 -0.23 -13.48
C ALA A 224 -14.42 -0.97 -12.54
N THR A 225 -13.20 -0.44 -12.45
CA THR A 225 -12.11 -1.02 -11.65
C THR A 225 -11.51 0.01 -10.69
N LEU A 226 -10.82 -0.49 -9.67
CA LEU A 226 -9.98 0.26 -8.76
C LEU A 226 -8.53 -0.14 -8.99
N ASN A 227 -7.64 0.84 -9.10
CA ASN A 227 -6.21 0.62 -9.23
C ASN A 227 -5.47 1.32 -8.07
N ARG A 228 -4.60 0.60 -7.37
CA ARG A 228 -3.66 1.13 -6.38
C ARG A 228 -2.26 1.08 -6.97
N MET A 229 -1.67 2.25 -7.20
CA MET A 229 -0.29 2.38 -7.65
C MET A 229 0.54 2.97 -6.53
N ALA A 230 1.59 2.28 -6.11
CA ALA A 230 2.35 2.67 -4.92
C ALA A 230 3.84 2.35 -5.03
N SER A 231 4.67 3.09 -4.30
CA SER A 231 6.12 2.89 -4.24
C SER A 231 6.59 2.70 -2.81
N ILE A 232 7.25 1.58 -2.53
CA ILE A 232 7.69 1.19 -1.20
C ILE A 232 9.23 1.34 -1.16
N PRO A 233 9.81 2.19 -0.27
CA PRO A 233 11.26 2.46 -0.20
C PRO A 233 12.15 1.25 0.05
N HIS A 234 11.60 0.12 0.51
CA HIS A 234 12.33 -1.15 0.59
C HIS A 234 12.55 -1.81 -0.80
N GLY A 235 12.20 -1.11 -1.88
CA GLY A 235 12.63 -1.44 -3.24
C GLY A 235 11.58 -2.13 -4.10
N THR A 236 10.28 -1.93 -3.83
CA THR A 236 9.19 -2.50 -4.65
C THR A 236 8.15 -1.44 -4.96
N THR A 237 7.68 -1.42 -6.19
CA THR A 237 6.50 -0.67 -6.62
C THR A 237 5.39 -1.63 -7.00
N ILE A 238 4.13 -1.23 -6.89
CA ILE A 238 2.99 -2.06 -7.24
C ILE A 238 2.03 -1.31 -8.15
N ASN A 239 1.38 -2.06 -9.03
CA ASN A 239 0.12 -1.68 -9.66
C ASN A 239 -0.89 -2.80 -9.37
N ALA A 240 -1.72 -2.61 -8.35
CA ALA A 240 -2.73 -3.56 -7.93
C ALA A 240 -4.11 -3.16 -8.45
N GLN A 241 -4.87 -4.11 -8.98
CA GLN A 241 -6.17 -3.85 -9.60
C GLN A 241 -7.27 -4.72 -9.00
N GLY A 242 -8.51 -4.23 -9.02
CA GLY A 242 -9.68 -4.93 -8.49
C GLY A 242 -10.98 -4.36 -9.03
N VAL A 243 -12.08 -5.12 -8.94
CA VAL A 243 -13.38 -4.63 -9.40
C VAL A 243 -13.88 -3.56 -8.43
N SER A 244 -14.40 -2.46 -8.98
CA SER A 244 -15.07 -1.46 -8.14
C SER A 244 -16.41 -2.01 -7.66
N PRO A 245 -16.66 -2.13 -6.35
CA PRO A 245 -17.95 -2.55 -5.83
C PRO A 245 -19.02 -1.50 -6.17
N THR A 246 -20.23 -1.98 -6.46
CA THR A 246 -21.39 -1.15 -6.79
C THR A 246 -22.37 -1.01 -5.62
N THR A 247 -22.18 -1.81 -4.57
CA THR A 247 -23.05 -1.86 -3.39
C THR A 247 -22.23 -2.05 -2.12
N ALA A 248 -22.76 -1.56 -1.01
CA ALA A 248 -22.29 -1.91 0.32
C ALA A 248 -23.07 -3.13 0.87
N ILE A 249 -22.49 -3.79 1.86
CA ILE A 249 -23.16 -4.81 2.67
C ILE A 249 -23.70 -4.17 3.95
N ALA A 250 -24.81 -4.70 4.47
CA ALA A 250 -25.34 -4.27 5.75
C ALA A 250 -24.51 -4.82 6.91
N GLY A 251 -24.20 -3.98 7.89
CA GLY A 251 -23.51 -4.39 9.11
C GLY A 251 -21.99 -4.58 8.97
N PRO A 252 -21.36 -5.19 9.98
CA PRO A 252 -19.91 -5.40 10.03
C PRO A 252 -19.42 -6.46 9.04
N PRO A 253 -18.12 -6.44 8.67
CA PRO A 253 -17.50 -7.54 7.94
C PRO A 253 -17.52 -8.84 8.75
N ASN A 254 -17.69 -9.97 8.05
CA ASN A 254 -17.66 -11.29 8.66
C ASN A 254 -16.32 -12.00 8.40
N PHE A 255 -15.40 -11.90 9.35
CA PHE A 255 -14.08 -12.53 9.28
C PHE A 255 -14.08 -14.05 9.46
N LYS A 256 -15.24 -14.68 9.71
CA LYS A 256 -15.37 -16.14 9.73
C LYS A 256 -15.57 -16.73 8.33
N LEU A 257 -15.89 -15.90 7.33
CA LEU A 257 -16.06 -16.37 5.95
C LEU A 257 -14.70 -16.77 5.35
N PRO A 258 -14.61 -17.88 4.59
CA PRO A 258 -13.33 -18.38 4.07
C PRO A 258 -12.53 -17.35 3.27
N GLN A 259 -13.19 -16.50 2.47
CA GLN A 259 -12.51 -15.47 1.68
C GLN A 259 -11.87 -14.33 2.50
N ASN A 260 -12.24 -14.23 3.78
CA ASN A 260 -11.71 -13.25 4.74
C ASN A 260 -10.71 -13.88 5.71
N GLN A 261 -10.37 -15.16 5.56
CA GLN A 261 -9.30 -15.82 6.32
C GLN A 261 -7.98 -15.65 5.58
N VAL A 262 -6.90 -15.48 6.33
CA VAL A 262 -5.55 -15.36 5.80
C VAL A 262 -4.67 -16.38 6.51
N ASP A 263 -3.85 -17.10 5.75
CA ASP A 263 -2.93 -18.13 6.24
C ASP A 263 -1.49 -17.73 5.91
N ILE A 264 -0.66 -17.66 6.94
CA ILE A 264 0.75 -17.25 6.84
C ILE A 264 1.69 -18.42 6.57
N THR A 265 1.19 -19.66 6.48
CA THR A 265 2.01 -20.87 6.36
C THR A 265 2.71 -20.91 5.00
N PRO A 266 4.05 -20.98 4.97
CA PRO A 266 4.81 -21.03 3.73
C PRO A 266 4.46 -22.27 2.89
N PHE A 267 4.68 -22.16 1.58
CA PHE A 267 4.46 -23.24 0.63
C PHE A 267 5.54 -23.23 -0.45
N LYS A 268 5.68 -24.33 -1.19
CA LYS A 268 6.64 -24.41 -2.29
C LYS A 268 6.23 -23.46 -3.42
N ILE A 269 7.18 -22.72 -4.00
CA ILE A 269 6.89 -21.81 -5.13
C ILE A 269 6.11 -22.55 -6.22
N GLY A 270 4.99 -21.95 -6.64
CA GLY A 270 4.09 -22.52 -7.65
C GLY A 270 3.09 -23.57 -7.13
N ASP A 271 3.05 -23.83 -5.82
CA ASP A 271 2.18 -24.83 -5.21
C ASP A 271 1.45 -24.32 -3.95
N PRO A 272 0.59 -23.27 -4.08
CA PRO A 272 -0.11 -22.65 -2.95
C PRO A 272 -1.12 -23.56 -2.25
N GLY A 273 -1.43 -24.72 -2.83
CA GLY A 273 -2.33 -25.72 -2.24
C GLY A 273 -1.68 -26.60 -1.20
N ASN A 274 -0.36 -26.75 -1.26
CA ASN A 274 0.40 -27.65 -0.42
C ASN A 274 1.26 -26.85 0.56
N ARG A 275 0.61 -26.28 1.57
CA ARG A 275 1.26 -25.53 2.64
C ARG A 275 2.03 -26.45 3.59
N LEU A 276 3.17 -25.96 4.07
CA LEU A 276 4.07 -26.66 4.97
C LEU A 276 3.61 -26.54 6.44
N ASN A 277 2.45 -27.12 6.73
CA ASN A 277 1.85 -27.07 8.07
C ASN A 277 2.73 -27.74 9.12
N ASP A 278 2.77 -27.15 10.32
CA ASP A 278 3.51 -27.64 11.49
C ASP A 278 5.03 -27.80 11.28
N VAL A 279 5.59 -27.21 10.23
CA VAL A 279 7.04 -27.26 9.93
C VAL A 279 7.82 -26.19 10.68
N PHE A 280 7.23 -25.02 10.97
CA PHE A 280 7.93 -23.86 11.49
C PHE A 280 7.60 -23.58 12.96
N PRO A 281 8.52 -23.86 13.91
CA PRO A 281 8.32 -23.52 15.32
C PRO A 281 8.11 -22.02 15.57
N SER A 282 8.61 -21.16 14.67
CA SER A 282 8.36 -19.71 14.73
C SER A 282 6.89 -19.34 14.61
N GLN A 283 6.03 -20.23 14.12
CA GLN A 283 4.58 -20.01 14.05
C GLN A 283 3.82 -20.54 15.27
N LYS A 284 4.51 -21.05 16.29
CA LYS A 284 3.92 -21.60 17.52
C LYS A 284 4.23 -20.69 18.71
N VAL A 285 3.20 -20.21 19.41
CA VAL A 285 3.38 -19.23 20.51
C VAL A 285 4.16 -19.82 21.70
N GLU A 286 4.03 -21.11 21.94
CA GLU A 286 4.75 -21.86 22.99
C GLU A 286 6.25 -22.04 22.71
N SER A 287 6.69 -21.83 21.47
CA SER A 287 8.10 -21.96 21.07
C SER A 287 8.90 -20.70 21.42
N VAL A 288 9.29 -20.58 22.68
CA VAL A 288 10.00 -19.41 23.26
C VAL A 288 11.43 -19.18 22.76
N HIS A 289 11.98 -20.12 21.97
CA HIS A 289 13.33 -20.04 21.39
C HIS A 289 13.32 -20.29 19.88
N SER A 290 12.34 -19.75 19.15
CA SER A 290 12.24 -19.93 17.70
C SER A 290 12.98 -18.84 16.89
N ALA A 291 13.11 -19.03 15.58
CA ALA A 291 13.55 -17.99 14.63
C ALA A 291 12.43 -16.96 14.45
N ARG A 292 12.13 -16.23 15.52
CA ARG A 292 11.06 -15.24 15.57
C ARG A 292 11.49 -14.00 16.35
N LEU A 293 11.03 -12.83 15.95
CA LEU A 293 11.11 -11.60 16.72
C LEU A 293 9.69 -11.10 16.99
N PRO A 294 9.24 -10.99 18.25
CA PRO A 294 9.90 -11.46 19.48
C PRO A 294 9.97 -12.99 19.61
N GLN A 295 11.00 -13.51 20.28
CA GLN A 295 11.16 -14.96 20.50
C GLN A 295 10.15 -15.49 21.52
N ASP A 296 10.12 -14.90 22.71
CA ASP A 296 9.19 -15.27 23.78
C ASP A 296 7.90 -14.44 23.65
N LEU A 297 6.80 -15.14 23.40
CA LEU A 297 5.47 -14.53 23.27
C LEU A 297 4.62 -14.63 24.55
N THR A 298 5.16 -15.16 25.65
CA THR A 298 4.38 -15.43 26.88
C THR A 298 3.60 -14.21 27.36
N LYS A 299 4.27 -13.05 27.49
CA LYS A 299 3.61 -11.79 27.90
C LYS A 299 2.58 -11.29 26.89
N PHE A 300 2.82 -11.51 25.59
CA PHE A 300 1.89 -11.11 24.54
C PHE A 300 0.63 -11.98 24.55
N VAL A 301 0.77 -13.27 24.87
CA VAL A 301 -0.36 -14.19 25.06
C VAL A 301 -1.17 -13.79 26.29
N GLU A 302 -0.51 -13.48 27.42
CA GLU A 302 -1.16 -12.98 28.65
C GLU A 302 -1.95 -11.68 28.39
N GLU A 303 -1.40 -10.76 27.58
CA GLU A 303 -2.04 -9.50 27.19
C GLU A 303 -3.04 -9.64 26.03
N GLY A 304 -3.09 -10.81 25.39
CA GLY A 304 -3.94 -11.08 24.22
C GLY A 304 -3.58 -10.32 22.95
N THR A 305 -2.36 -9.75 22.88
CA THR A 305 -1.86 -8.93 21.76
C THR A 305 -1.24 -9.76 20.64
N ILE A 306 -0.63 -10.90 20.97
CA ILE A 306 -0.17 -11.93 20.02
C ILE A 306 -0.58 -13.29 20.59
N THR A 307 -1.49 -13.98 19.90
CA THR A 307 -2.05 -15.29 20.31
C THR A 307 -1.91 -16.29 19.16
N GLN A 308 -2.05 -17.60 19.44
CA GLN A 308 -1.98 -18.61 18.37
C GLN A 308 -3.03 -18.35 17.28
N ASP A 309 -4.27 -18.01 17.64
CA ASP A 309 -5.32 -17.64 16.68
C ASP A 309 -4.92 -16.48 15.76
N ILE A 310 -4.12 -15.52 16.25
CA ILE A 310 -3.63 -14.39 15.45
C ILE A 310 -2.49 -14.83 14.52
N LEU A 311 -1.62 -15.74 14.96
CA LEU A 311 -0.60 -16.32 14.08
C LEU A 311 -1.24 -17.17 12.99
N ASP A 312 -2.23 -17.99 13.34
CA ASP A 312 -2.93 -18.84 12.38
C ASP A 312 -3.75 -18.02 11.38
N ASN A 313 -4.36 -16.91 11.84
CA ASN A 313 -5.09 -15.97 11.00
C ASN A 313 -4.98 -14.51 11.51
N PRO A 314 -4.13 -13.68 10.90
CA PRO A 314 -3.95 -12.29 11.34
C PRO A 314 -5.22 -11.44 11.29
N ASN A 315 -6.23 -11.80 10.48
CA ASN A 315 -7.50 -11.06 10.44
C ASN A 315 -8.32 -11.20 11.75
N VAL A 316 -7.92 -12.06 12.68
CA VAL A 316 -8.45 -12.05 14.06
C VAL A 316 -8.23 -10.70 14.73
N VAL A 317 -7.14 -9.98 14.42
CA VAL A 317 -6.91 -8.61 14.92
C VAL A 317 -8.03 -7.67 14.47
N LEU A 318 -8.42 -7.75 13.19
CA LEU A 318 -9.51 -6.94 12.62
C LEU A 318 -10.85 -7.29 13.25
N ALA A 319 -11.13 -8.58 13.44
CA ALA A 319 -12.36 -9.04 14.07
C ALA A 319 -12.50 -8.54 15.52
N LYS A 320 -11.41 -8.57 16.30
CA LYS A 320 -11.37 -8.04 17.67
C LYS A 320 -11.54 -6.52 17.72
N ALA A 321 -11.03 -5.79 16.73
CA ALA A 321 -11.11 -4.33 16.71
C ALA A 321 -12.55 -3.82 16.56
N ILE A 322 -13.43 -4.57 15.91
CA ILE A 322 -14.83 -4.20 15.69
C ILE A 322 -15.81 -4.81 16.70
N GLU A 323 -15.32 -5.57 17.67
CA GLU A 323 -16.16 -6.16 18.70
C GLU A 323 -16.89 -5.08 19.52
N GLY A 324 -18.22 -5.21 19.61
CA GLY A 324 -19.08 -4.24 20.30
C GLY A 324 -19.33 -2.92 19.56
N GLN A 325 -18.76 -2.73 18.36
CA GLN A 325 -19.08 -1.57 17.53
C GLN A 325 -20.43 -1.75 16.82
N LYS A 326 -21.16 -0.64 16.60
CA LYS A 326 -22.36 -0.63 15.76
C LYS A 326 -21.99 -0.18 14.35
N ILE A 327 -21.50 -1.10 13.54
CA ILE A 327 -21.27 -0.88 12.11
C ILE A 327 -22.61 -1.02 11.39
N THR A 328 -23.01 -0.01 10.64
CA THR A 328 -24.31 0.04 9.95
C THR A 328 -24.21 -0.43 8.50
N GLU A 329 -23.05 -0.22 7.87
CA GLU A 329 -22.81 -0.49 6.47
C GLU A 329 -21.30 -0.67 6.24
N THR A 330 -20.93 -1.55 5.31
CA THR A 330 -19.53 -1.79 4.91
C THR A 330 -19.41 -1.87 3.39
N ILE A 331 -18.53 -1.08 2.78
CA ILE A 331 -18.11 -1.26 1.39
C ILE A 331 -16.85 -2.13 1.37
N VAL A 332 -16.84 -3.18 0.55
CA VAL A 332 -15.72 -4.14 0.48
C VAL A 332 -15.18 -4.23 -0.92
N PHE A 333 -13.86 -4.16 -1.07
CA PHE A 333 -13.19 -4.46 -2.32
C PHE A 333 -11.82 -5.09 -2.09
N LYS A 334 -11.35 -5.84 -3.09
CA LYS A 334 -10.04 -6.47 -3.09
C LYS A 334 -9.28 -6.05 -4.34
N VAL A 335 -8.03 -5.66 -4.17
CA VAL A 335 -7.09 -5.44 -5.27
C VAL A 335 -5.95 -6.45 -5.22
N THR A 336 -5.38 -6.77 -6.37
CA THR A 336 -4.23 -7.66 -6.47
C THR A 336 -3.23 -7.17 -7.50
N ALA A 337 -1.94 -7.36 -7.24
CA ALA A 337 -0.84 -7.16 -8.18
C ALA A 337 -0.14 -8.51 -8.39
N GLY A 338 -0.03 -8.95 -9.65
CA GLY A 338 0.62 -10.22 -10.01
C GLY A 338 -0.33 -11.25 -10.62
N PRO A 339 0.20 -12.40 -11.07
CA PRO A 339 -0.57 -13.41 -11.79
C PRO A 339 -1.62 -14.09 -10.90
N GLN A 340 -2.71 -14.55 -11.51
CA GLN A 340 -3.67 -15.42 -10.82
C GLN A 340 -3.02 -16.75 -10.41
N GLY A 341 -3.55 -17.35 -9.34
CA GLY A 341 -3.13 -18.69 -8.89
C GLY A 341 -1.79 -18.74 -8.18
N VAL A 342 -1.06 -17.62 -8.04
CA VAL A 342 0.22 -17.58 -7.32
C VAL A 342 0.03 -17.68 -5.80
N ALA A 343 -1.05 -17.10 -5.26
CA ALA A 343 -1.27 -17.01 -3.82
C ALA A 343 -2.42 -17.88 -3.27
N SER A 344 -3.18 -18.55 -4.13
CA SER A 344 -4.28 -19.41 -3.70
C SER A 344 -4.67 -20.42 -4.76
N THR A 345 -5.10 -21.60 -4.33
CA THR A 345 -5.78 -22.60 -5.16
C THR A 345 -7.24 -22.25 -5.43
N THR A 346 -7.80 -21.30 -4.68
CA THR A 346 -9.18 -20.86 -4.89
C THR A 346 -9.29 -20.17 -6.25
N THR A 347 -10.11 -20.76 -7.11
CA THR A 347 -10.48 -20.29 -8.45
C THR A 347 -11.24 -18.97 -8.48
N THR A 348 -11.21 -18.15 -7.42
CA THR A 348 -11.75 -16.79 -7.48
C THR A 348 -10.88 -16.03 -8.46
N PRO A 349 -11.32 -15.81 -9.71
CA PRO A 349 -10.48 -15.16 -10.70
C PRO A 349 -10.23 -13.75 -10.18
N ASN A 350 -8.99 -13.25 -10.24
CA ASN A 350 -8.82 -11.80 -10.31
C ASN A 350 -9.43 -11.40 -11.67
N PRO A 351 -10.64 -10.85 -11.72
CA PRO A 351 -11.36 -10.71 -12.98
C PRO A 351 -10.71 -9.69 -13.92
N ILE A 352 -9.65 -9.00 -13.48
CA ILE A 352 -8.97 -7.93 -14.20
C ILE A 352 -7.52 -8.36 -14.47
N GLY A 353 -7.18 -8.49 -15.75
CA GLY A 353 -5.80 -8.72 -16.18
C GLY A 353 -4.92 -7.47 -16.04
N GLY A 354 -3.62 -7.67 -15.85
CA GLY A 354 -2.60 -6.62 -15.83
C GLY A 354 -2.19 -6.16 -14.43
N GLY A 355 -1.24 -5.22 -14.38
CA GLY A 355 -0.60 -4.79 -13.15
C GLY A 355 0.50 -5.76 -12.70
N GLY A 356 1.04 -5.54 -11.51
CA GLY A 356 2.13 -6.33 -11.00
C GLY A 356 3.04 -5.56 -10.03
N PRO A 357 3.78 -6.29 -9.20
CA PRO A 357 4.94 -5.75 -8.50
C PRO A 357 6.11 -5.56 -9.47
N ALA A 358 6.94 -4.54 -9.21
CA ALA A 358 8.23 -4.33 -9.85
C ALA A 358 9.25 -3.93 -8.79
N SER A 359 10.29 -4.74 -8.64
CA SER A 359 11.25 -4.64 -7.55
C SER A 359 12.67 -4.32 -8.05
N ILE A 360 13.51 -3.80 -7.18
CA ILE A 360 14.93 -3.53 -7.45
C ILE A 360 15.73 -4.84 -7.59
N ASP A 361 16.88 -4.77 -8.27
CA ASP A 361 17.77 -5.91 -8.55
C ASP A 361 18.15 -6.70 -7.30
N PHE A 362 18.35 -6.02 -6.16
CA PHE A 362 18.65 -6.69 -4.89
C PHE A 362 17.59 -7.74 -4.51
N LEU A 363 16.31 -7.47 -4.81
CA LEU A 363 15.22 -8.38 -4.51
C LEU A 363 15.07 -9.45 -5.59
N ASN A 364 15.16 -9.07 -6.87
CA ASN A 364 14.92 -9.97 -8.01
C ASN A 364 16.05 -10.98 -8.25
N GLY A 365 17.28 -10.68 -7.81
CA GLY A 365 18.47 -11.39 -8.29
C GLY A 365 18.93 -10.83 -9.63
N ASP A 366 19.87 -11.52 -10.29
CA ASP A 366 20.49 -11.05 -11.53
C ASP A 366 20.24 -11.96 -12.74
N ASP A 367 20.46 -11.42 -13.93
CA ASP A 367 20.33 -12.15 -15.21
C ASP A 367 21.41 -13.25 -15.39
N LYS A 368 22.36 -13.37 -14.45
CA LYS A 368 23.47 -14.34 -14.51
C LYS A 368 23.16 -15.62 -13.74
N GLY A 369 21.99 -15.71 -13.13
CA GLY A 369 21.50 -16.91 -12.46
C GLY A 369 21.70 -16.91 -10.95
N ASP A 370 22.14 -15.79 -10.36
CA ASP A 370 22.07 -15.62 -8.91
C ASP A 370 20.60 -15.38 -8.52
N GLY A 371 20.03 -16.35 -7.78
CA GLY A 371 18.63 -16.33 -7.39
C GLY A 371 18.24 -15.12 -6.52
N PRO A 372 16.94 -14.82 -6.42
CA PRO A 372 16.45 -13.65 -5.69
C PRO A 372 16.77 -13.71 -4.19
N ASN A 373 17.04 -12.55 -3.57
CA ASN A 373 17.05 -12.46 -2.11
C ASN A 373 15.64 -12.53 -1.52
N ALA A 374 14.65 -11.92 -2.19
CA ALA A 374 13.24 -11.94 -1.81
C ALA A 374 12.38 -11.38 -2.96
N ASP A 375 12.18 -12.18 -4.01
CA ASP A 375 11.32 -11.83 -5.15
C ASP A 375 9.88 -11.60 -4.69
N VAL A 376 9.18 -10.64 -5.28
CA VAL A 376 7.80 -10.31 -4.91
C VAL A 376 6.90 -10.69 -6.08
N PRO A 377 6.38 -11.93 -6.18
CA PRO A 377 5.57 -12.32 -7.34
C PRO A 377 4.12 -11.83 -7.25
N PHE A 378 3.64 -11.51 -6.05
CA PHE A 378 2.22 -11.27 -5.82
C PHE A 378 1.96 -10.42 -4.57
N MET A 379 0.93 -9.57 -4.67
CA MET A 379 0.33 -8.87 -3.55
C MET A 379 -1.19 -8.87 -3.70
N SER A 380 -1.91 -8.95 -2.58
CA SER A 380 -3.33 -8.65 -2.51
C SER A 380 -3.65 -7.79 -1.30
N ALA A 381 -4.67 -6.94 -1.42
CA ALA A 381 -5.20 -6.18 -0.30
C ALA A 381 -6.72 -6.12 -0.36
N THR A 382 -7.39 -6.49 0.72
CA THR A 382 -8.82 -6.30 0.91
C THR A 382 -9.04 -5.10 1.82
N PHE A 383 -9.95 -4.21 1.43
CA PHE A 383 -10.37 -3.05 2.20
C PHE A 383 -11.84 -3.19 2.60
N TRP A 384 -12.14 -2.81 3.84
CA TRP A 384 -13.47 -2.65 4.38
C TRP A 384 -13.63 -1.19 4.82
N ILE A 385 -14.47 -0.44 4.13
CA ILE A 385 -14.82 0.94 4.47
C ILE A 385 -16.15 0.90 5.21
N GLU A 386 -16.12 1.19 6.50
CA GLU A 386 -17.23 0.96 7.41
C GLU A 386 -17.87 2.28 7.86
N THR A 387 -19.19 2.33 7.90
CA THR A 387 -19.93 3.40 8.57
C THR A 387 -20.26 2.98 9.99
N VAL A 388 -19.52 3.53 10.96
CA VAL A 388 -19.66 3.22 12.39
C VAL A 388 -20.56 4.24 13.07
N GLU A 389 -21.62 3.77 13.74
CA GLU A 389 -22.45 4.60 14.61
C GLU A 389 -21.97 4.48 16.06
N GLN A 390 -21.75 5.62 16.71
CA GLN A 390 -21.23 5.71 18.06
C GLN A 390 -22.06 6.64 18.92
N GLN A 391 -22.14 6.35 20.21
CA GLN A 391 -22.83 7.19 21.18
C GLN A 391 -21.82 8.15 21.83
N VAL A 392 -22.12 9.45 21.79
CA VAL A 392 -21.34 10.51 22.46
C VAL A 392 -22.22 11.26 23.45
N THR A 393 -21.66 11.61 24.61
CA THR A 393 -22.35 12.41 25.62
C THR A 393 -22.01 13.88 25.44
N LEU A 394 -23.02 14.68 25.11
CA LEU A 394 -22.90 16.13 25.07
C LEU A 394 -23.05 16.68 26.48
N PRO A 395 -22.15 17.58 26.92
CA PRO A 395 -22.34 18.31 28.18
C PRO A 395 -23.50 19.32 28.04
N PRO A 396 -23.98 19.88 29.17
CA PRO A 396 -24.88 21.01 29.14
C PRO A 396 -24.35 22.15 28.25
N PHE A 397 -25.24 22.70 27.44
CA PHE A 397 -24.96 23.74 26.46
C PHE A 397 -25.89 24.94 26.72
N PRO A 398 -25.41 25.94 27.52
CA PRO A 398 -26.24 27.07 27.96
C PRO A 398 -26.66 27.97 26.79
N PRO A 399 -27.76 28.75 26.92
CA PRO A 399 -28.22 29.63 25.87
C PRO A 399 -27.15 30.69 25.61
N GLY A 400 -26.86 30.96 24.33
CA GLY A 400 -25.84 31.95 23.93
C GLY A 400 -24.41 31.42 23.85
N ARG A 401 -24.13 30.17 24.28
CA ARG A 401 -22.87 29.50 23.91
C ARG A 401 -22.85 29.26 22.41
N GLN A 402 -21.74 29.58 21.76
CA GLN A 402 -21.54 29.41 20.33
C GLN A 402 -20.43 28.40 20.05
N GLY A 403 -20.50 27.76 18.88
CA GLY A 403 -19.47 26.84 18.39
C GLY A 403 -19.71 25.38 18.73
N PRO A 404 -18.96 24.48 18.07
CA PRO A 404 -19.09 23.04 18.27
C PRO A 404 -18.60 22.61 19.65
N VAL A 405 -19.11 21.48 20.11
CA VAL A 405 -18.62 20.77 21.29
C VAL A 405 -17.77 19.60 20.84
N ARG A 406 -16.51 19.61 21.26
CA ARG A 406 -15.56 18.52 20.99
C ARG A 406 -15.82 17.36 21.95
N VAL A 407 -16.18 16.20 21.42
CA VAL A 407 -16.53 15.01 22.19
C VAL A 407 -15.86 13.76 21.64
N ARG A 408 -15.69 12.76 22.50
CA ARG A 408 -15.20 11.43 22.11
C ARG A 408 -16.24 10.37 22.48
N PRO A 409 -16.42 9.35 21.64
CA PRO A 409 -17.27 8.23 21.98
C PRO A 409 -16.64 7.44 23.13
N ARG A 410 -17.49 6.83 23.97
CA ARG A 410 -17.01 5.82 24.90
C ARG A 410 -16.78 4.54 24.11
N THR A 411 -15.53 4.16 23.91
CA THR A 411 -15.23 2.89 23.24
C THR A 411 -15.52 1.71 24.18
N ALA A 412 -16.04 0.62 23.63
CA ALA A 412 -16.19 -0.63 24.36
C ALA A 412 -14.81 -1.25 24.65
N ASN A 413 -13.86 -1.06 23.73
CA ASN A 413 -12.48 -1.50 23.86
C ASN A 413 -11.54 -0.28 23.89
N ALA A 414 -10.90 -0.05 25.04
CA ALA A 414 -9.98 1.07 25.23
C ALA A 414 -8.69 0.98 24.36
N ARG A 415 -8.41 -0.20 23.79
CA ARG A 415 -7.25 -0.44 22.91
C ARG A 415 -7.53 -0.13 21.44
N VAL A 416 -8.78 0.17 21.08
CA VAL A 416 -9.17 0.54 19.71
C VAL A 416 -9.24 2.07 19.62
N PRO A 417 -8.53 2.69 18.65
CA PRO A 417 -8.64 4.11 18.37
C PRO A 417 -10.09 4.55 18.17
N ALA A 418 -10.43 5.75 18.68
CA ALA A 418 -11.73 6.35 18.45
C ALA A 418 -11.57 7.74 17.82
N PRO A 419 -12.45 8.11 16.88
CA PRO A 419 -12.45 9.45 16.31
C PRO A 419 -12.85 10.47 17.38
N THR A 420 -12.47 11.72 17.12
CA THR A 420 -12.98 12.87 17.89
C THR A 420 -14.03 13.58 17.04
N PHE A 421 -15.13 14.00 17.65
CA PHE A 421 -16.22 14.68 16.96
C PHE A 421 -16.32 16.14 17.37
N LEU A 422 -16.58 17.01 16.39
CA LEU A 422 -17.08 18.37 16.60
C LEU A 422 -18.58 18.36 16.35
N VAL A 423 -19.34 18.29 17.44
CA VAL A 423 -20.80 18.25 17.38
C VAL A 423 -21.34 19.67 17.46
N HIS A 424 -22.15 20.08 16.49
CA HIS A 424 -22.88 21.34 16.55
C HIS A 424 -24.25 21.12 17.19
N PRO A 425 -24.47 21.53 18.45
CA PRO A 425 -25.78 21.42 19.07
C PRO A 425 -26.76 22.35 18.33
N PRO A 426 -28.06 21.97 18.22
CA PRO A 426 -29.05 22.91 17.75
C PRO A 426 -29.11 24.12 18.68
N ALA A 427 -29.65 25.25 18.21
CA ALA A 427 -29.75 26.50 18.97
C ALA A 427 -30.55 26.39 20.30
N GLN A 428 -31.12 25.21 20.57
CA GLN A 428 -31.89 24.88 21.75
C GLN A 428 -30.96 24.61 22.93
N HIS A 429 -31.36 25.12 24.09
CA HIS A 429 -30.65 24.97 25.36
C HIS A 429 -30.58 23.50 25.81
N ILE A 430 -29.37 22.96 26.01
CA ILE A 430 -29.16 21.64 26.63
C ILE A 430 -28.89 21.86 28.12
N THR A 431 -29.87 21.60 28.99
CA THR A 431 -29.75 21.79 30.44
C THR A 431 -29.03 20.65 31.17
N THR A 432 -29.14 19.43 30.66
CA THR A 432 -28.57 18.21 31.23
C THR A 432 -27.76 17.46 30.19
N PRO A 433 -26.73 16.68 30.58
CA PRO A 433 -25.97 15.89 29.63
C PRO A 433 -26.89 15.01 28.77
N ARG A 434 -26.70 15.03 27.45
CA ARG A 434 -27.52 14.28 26.50
C ARG A 434 -26.66 13.39 25.63
N THR A 435 -27.00 12.11 25.57
CA THR A 435 -26.36 11.16 24.67
C THR A 435 -26.98 11.24 23.28
N VAL A 436 -26.14 11.29 22.25
CA VAL A 436 -26.55 11.33 20.85
C VAL A 436 -25.74 10.34 20.02
N ALA A 437 -26.36 9.85 18.95
CA ALA A 437 -25.67 9.04 17.96
C ALA A 437 -24.94 9.93 16.94
N VAL A 438 -23.69 9.62 16.68
CA VAL A 438 -22.86 10.22 15.64
C VAL A 438 -22.28 9.12 14.76
N LYS A 439 -21.87 9.47 13.53
CA LYS A 439 -21.31 8.51 12.58
C LYS A 439 -19.97 8.98 12.06
N SER A 440 -19.08 8.02 11.80
CA SER A 440 -17.78 8.25 11.17
C SER A 440 -17.44 7.08 10.24
N THR A 441 -16.57 7.35 9.27
CA THR A 441 -15.91 6.30 8.48
C THR A 441 -14.83 5.63 9.32
N GLN A 442 -14.71 4.30 9.23
CA GLN A 442 -13.56 3.52 9.67
C GLN A 442 -13.03 2.73 8.47
N ILE A 443 -11.72 2.51 8.41
CA ILE A 443 -11.09 1.70 7.36
C ILE A 443 -10.40 0.52 8.03
N GLN A 444 -10.78 -0.70 7.66
CA GLN A 444 -9.95 -1.88 7.90
C GLN A 444 -9.30 -2.33 6.60
N TYR A 445 -8.08 -2.84 6.69
CA TYR A 445 -7.45 -3.53 5.56
C TYR A 445 -6.71 -4.78 6.00
N SER A 446 -6.59 -5.71 5.08
CA SER A 446 -5.76 -6.91 5.19
C SER A 446 -4.98 -7.05 3.90
N GLN A 447 -3.67 -6.96 4.00
CA GLN A 447 -2.74 -7.06 2.88
C GLN A 447 -1.89 -8.31 3.04
N THR A 448 -1.75 -9.08 1.95
CA THR A 448 -0.84 -10.21 1.86
C THR A 448 0.09 -9.99 0.69
N VAL A 449 1.39 -10.00 0.95
CA VAL A 449 2.46 -10.01 -0.05
C VAL A 449 3.11 -11.38 0.00
N LEU A 450 3.43 -11.97 -1.14
CA LEU A 450 4.29 -13.15 -1.18
C LEU A 450 5.72 -12.72 -1.39
N LEU A 451 6.63 -13.28 -0.60
CA LEU A 451 8.07 -13.18 -0.84
C LEU A 451 8.59 -14.55 -1.26
N ASN A 452 9.29 -14.61 -2.38
CA ASN A 452 9.91 -15.81 -2.91
C ASN A 452 11.41 -15.78 -2.60
N PHE A 453 11.85 -16.73 -1.79
CA PHE A 453 13.26 -17.03 -1.62
C PHE A 453 13.39 -18.47 -1.14
N ALA A 454 14.55 -19.06 -1.39
CA ALA A 454 14.86 -20.40 -0.90
C ALA A 454 13.84 -21.48 -1.29
N THR A 455 13.34 -21.41 -2.52
CA THR A 455 12.34 -22.33 -3.12
C THR A 455 10.93 -22.27 -2.51
N LEU A 456 10.70 -21.40 -1.52
CA LEU A 456 9.42 -21.22 -0.87
C LEU A 456 8.82 -19.84 -1.16
N SER A 457 7.49 -19.80 -1.18
CA SER A 457 6.70 -18.58 -1.10
C SER A 457 6.31 -18.37 0.36
N TRP A 458 6.66 -17.19 0.88
CA TRP A 458 6.47 -16.79 2.26
C TRP A 458 5.40 -15.69 2.32
N PRO A 459 4.21 -15.98 2.86
CA PRO A 459 3.19 -14.96 3.05
C PRO A 459 3.61 -13.94 4.13
N HIS A 460 3.71 -12.69 3.72
CA HIS A 460 3.84 -11.50 4.55
C HIS A 460 2.48 -10.85 4.69
N VAL A 461 2.01 -10.63 5.92
CA VAL A 461 0.65 -10.13 6.18
C VAL A 461 0.69 -8.88 7.05
N SER A 462 -0.02 -7.85 6.61
CA SER A 462 -0.24 -6.62 7.37
C SER A 462 -1.74 -6.36 7.48
N VAL A 463 -2.20 -6.04 8.69
CA VAL A 463 -3.61 -5.74 8.99
C VAL A 463 -3.69 -4.47 9.82
N GLY A 464 -4.69 -3.63 9.56
CA GLY A 464 -4.87 -2.36 10.28
C GLY A 464 -6.34 -1.95 10.41
N THR A 465 -6.68 -1.29 11.51
CA THR A 465 -7.97 -0.62 11.73
C THR A 465 -7.74 0.86 12.00
N LEU A 466 -8.26 1.71 11.12
CA LEU A 466 -7.98 3.14 11.08
C LEU A 466 -9.26 3.97 11.24
N VAL A 467 -9.18 5.00 12.07
CA VAL A 467 -10.24 6.00 12.27
C VAL A 467 -9.74 7.38 11.85
N PRO A 468 -10.63 8.34 11.55
CA PRO A 468 -10.25 9.71 11.26
C PRO A 468 -9.38 10.27 12.39
N SER A 469 -8.20 10.77 12.02
CA SER A 469 -7.31 11.47 12.96
C SER A 469 -7.75 12.91 13.18
N ASP A 470 -8.35 13.51 12.15
CA ASP A 470 -8.94 14.84 12.23
C ASP A 470 -10.31 14.80 12.90
N ASP A 471 -10.71 15.93 13.47
CA ASP A 471 -12.02 16.07 14.11
C ASP A 471 -13.16 15.90 13.08
N VAL A 472 -14.05 14.94 13.32
CA VAL A 472 -15.21 14.65 12.47
C VAL A 472 -16.34 15.61 12.82
N THR A 473 -16.78 16.42 11.86
CA THR A 473 -17.94 17.32 12.08
C THR A 473 -19.23 16.52 12.04
N ALA A 474 -20.03 16.62 13.09
CA ALA A 474 -21.35 16.00 13.17
C ALA A 474 -22.43 17.05 13.45
N THR A 475 -23.41 17.14 12.55
CA THR A 475 -24.65 17.89 12.81
C THR A 475 -25.67 16.92 13.37
N ILE A 476 -26.21 17.26 14.54
CA ILE A 476 -27.23 16.46 15.20
C ILE A 476 -28.57 17.19 15.14
N HIS A 477 -29.63 16.44 14.89
CA HIS A 477 -30.99 16.90 15.06
C HIS A 477 -31.49 16.34 16.39
N LEU A 478 -31.73 17.23 17.36
CA LEU A 478 -32.17 16.86 18.72
C LEU A 478 -33.68 16.78 18.86
#